data_AF-A0A9E4ZG77-F1
#
_entry.id   AF-A0A9E4ZG77-F1
#
_cell.length_a   1.000
_cell.length_b   1.000
_cell.length_c   1.000
_cell.angle_alpha   90.00
_cell.angle_beta   90.00
_cell.angle_gamma   90.00
#
_symmetry.space_group_name_H-M   'P 1'
#
loop_
_entity.id
_entity.type
_entity.pdbx_description
1 polymer ?
#
loop_
_entity_poly.entity_id
_entity_poly.type
_entity_poly.pdbx_seq_one_letter_code
_entity_poly.pdbx_strand_id
1 'polypeptide(L)'
;MIDENCLRIKFGYGIFWKRFPLNEIVSARTVKNHWYYGWGIRLWLWPKMLIFNVSGLDAVEIKMKNGKIYRIGTDEPKQLERAILQAIKLKIVEF
;
A
#
# COMPACT_ATOMS: atom_id res chain seq x y z
N MET A 1 7.26 8.76 2.21
CA MET A 1 7.14 10.23 2.24
C MET A 1 5.71 10.56 1.89
N ILE A 2 5.05 11.36 2.71
CA ILE A 2 3.65 11.73 2.51
C ILE A 2 3.66 13.21 2.15
N ASP A 3 3.24 13.54 0.94
CA ASP A 3 2.97 14.91 0.49
C ASP A 3 1.48 15.22 0.71
N GLU A 4 1.10 16.50 0.74
CA GLU A 4 -0.27 16.98 0.97
C GLU A 4 -1.33 16.31 0.06
N ASN A 5 -0.92 15.90 -1.14
CA ASN A 5 -1.80 15.27 -2.12
C ASN A 5 -1.51 13.78 -2.39
N CYS A 6 -0.30 13.31 -2.12
CA CYS A 6 0.13 11.98 -2.54
C CYS A 6 0.95 11.27 -1.47
N LEU A 7 0.59 10.02 -1.21
CA LEU A 7 1.43 9.07 -0.49
C LEU A 7 2.48 8.50 -1.46
N ARG A 8 3.76 8.78 -1.20
CA ARG A 8 4.88 8.21 -1.97
C ARG A 8 5.55 7.09 -1.18
N ILE A 9 5.36 5.88 -1.66
CA ILE A 9 5.99 4.67 -1.12
C ILE A 9 7.18 4.32 -2.01
N LYS A 10 8.34 4.13 -1.39
CA LYS A 10 9.54 3.58 -2.01
C LYS A 10 9.66 2.13 -1.56
N PHE A 11 9.95 1.22 -2.49
CA PHE A 11 10.08 -0.21 -2.26
C PHE A 11 11.52 -0.65 -2.52
N GLY A 12 11.99 -1.62 -1.73
CA GLY A 12 13.38 -2.10 -1.75
C GLY A 12 14.38 -1.01 -1.36
N TYR A 13 15.61 -1.09 -1.88
CA TYR A 13 16.66 -0.06 -1.74
C TYR A 13 16.34 1.28 -2.45
N GLY A 14 15.07 1.58 -2.72
CA GLY A 14 14.62 2.80 -3.40
C GLY A 14 14.52 2.69 -4.92
N ILE A 15 14.66 1.49 -5.48
CA ILE A 15 14.62 1.23 -6.93
C ILE A 15 13.21 1.41 -7.50
N PHE A 16 12.18 1.01 -6.73
CA PHE A 16 10.80 1.15 -7.16
C PHE A 16 10.08 2.17 -6.30
N TRP A 17 9.35 3.09 -6.92
CA TRP A 17 8.49 4.03 -6.21
C TRP A 17 7.09 4.03 -6.81
N LYS A 18 6.08 4.16 -5.96
CA LYS A 18 4.70 4.37 -6.37
C LYS A 18 4.10 5.54 -5.61
N ARG A 19 3.33 6.35 -6.33
CA ARG A 19 2.55 7.45 -5.78
C ARG A 19 1.09 7.01 -5.74
N PHE A 20 0.48 7.16 -4.57
CA PHE A 20 -0.93 6.90 -4.32
C PHE A 20 -1.60 8.23 -3.95
N PRO A 21 -2.49 8.77 -4.78
CA PRO A 21 -3.25 9.96 -4.44
C PRO A 21 -4.10 9.67 -3.20
N LEU A 22 -3.97 10.46 -2.14
CA LEU A 22 -4.68 10.20 -0.87
C LEU A 22 -6.20 10.21 -1.05
N ASN A 23 -6.71 11.06 -1.96
CA ASN A 23 -8.13 11.13 -2.30
C ASN A 23 -8.65 9.87 -3.01
N GLU A 24 -7.77 9.09 -3.64
CA GLU A 24 -8.17 7.85 -4.29
C GLU A 24 -8.11 6.64 -3.36
N ILE A 25 -7.51 6.75 -2.16
CA ILE A 25 -7.43 5.64 -1.23
C ILE A 25 -8.77 5.50 -0.51
N VAL A 26 -9.37 4.31 -0.59
CA VAL A 26 -10.62 3.95 0.11
C VAL A 26 -10.31 3.39 1.49
N SER A 27 -9.33 2.49 1.56
CA SER A 27 -8.92 1.87 2.82
C SER A 27 -7.50 1.34 2.73
N ALA A 28 -6.85 1.25 3.88
CA ALA A 28 -5.60 0.55 4.08
C ALA A 28 -5.76 -0.39 5.27
N ARG A 29 -5.33 -1.65 5.11
CA ARG A 29 -5.39 -2.65 6.19
C ARG A 29 -4.15 -3.53 6.22
N THR A 30 -3.69 -3.90 7.40
CA THR A 30 -2.67 -4.95 7.53
C THR A 30 -3.29 -6.32 7.18
N VAL A 31 -2.63 -7.07 6.30
CA VAL A 31 -3.03 -8.41 5.85
C VAL A 31 -1.83 -9.35 5.87
N LYS A 32 -2.10 -10.66 5.94
CA LYS A 32 -1.09 -11.68 5.66
C LYS A 32 -1.18 -12.12 4.21
N ASN A 33 -0.04 -12.05 3.53
CA ASN A 33 0.15 -12.65 2.22
C ASN A 33 0.27 -14.16 2.37
N HIS A 34 -0.31 -14.88 1.41
CA HIS A 34 -0.03 -16.30 1.29
C HIS A 34 1.41 -16.51 0.83
N TRP A 35 2.04 -17.55 1.35
CA TRP A 35 3.42 -17.93 1.02
C TRP A 35 3.66 -18.10 -0.50
N TYR A 36 2.64 -18.51 -1.26
CA TYR A 36 2.74 -18.72 -2.71
C TYR A 36 2.75 -17.41 -3.54
N TYR A 37 2.53 -16.25 -2.93
CA TYR A 37 2.69 -14.97 -3.65
C TYR A 37 4.16 -14.68 -3.98
N GLY A 38 5.11 -15.34 -3.29
CA GLY A 38 6.53 -15.23 -3.56
C GLY A 38 7.10 -13.86 -3.20
N TRP A 39 8.30 -13.59 -3.70
CA TRP A 39 9.07 -12.36 -3.44
C TRP A 39 9.10 -11.48 -4.69
N GLY A 40 9.10 -10.15 -4.53
CA GLY A 40 9.18 -9.18 -5.61
C GLY A 40 7.84 -8.55 -6.03
N ILE A 41 7.83 -7.96 -7.23
CA ILE A 41 6.67 -7.24 -7.79
C ILE A 41 5.90 -8.18 -8.71
N ARG A 42 4.65 -8.50 -8.37
CA ARG A 42 3.80 -9.41 -9.14
C ARG A 42 2.42 -8.80 -9.35
N LEU A 43 1.97 -8.83 -10.60
CA LEU A 43 0.58 -8.53 -10.94
C LEU A 43 -0.24 -9.82 -10.89
N TRP A 44 -1.27 -9.83 -10.05
CA TRP A 44 -2.26 -10.89 -9.99
C TRP A 44 -3.51 -10.41 -10.72
N LEU A 45 -4.01 -11.19 -11.69
CA LEU A 45 -5.10 -10.74 -12.57
C LEU A 45 -6.50 -11.10 -12.06
N TRP A 46 -6.63 -12.13 -11.23
CA TRP A 46 -7.91 -12.60 -10.68
C TRP A 46 -7.82 -12.91 -9.17
N PRO A 47 -8.17 -11.97 -8.28
CA PRO A 47 -8.61 -10.58 -8.52
C PRO A 47 -7.46 -9.64 -8.94
N LYS A 48 -7.76 -8.56 -9.68
CA LYS A 48 -6.75 -7.58 -10.14
C LYS A 48 -6.09 -6.88 -8.95
N MET A 49 -4.92 -7.37 -8.55
CA MET A 49 -4.10 -6.77 -7.51
C MET A 49 -2.62 -6.74 -7.89
N LEU A 50 -1.92 -5.70 -7.44
CA LEU A 50 -0.48 -5.60 -7.59
C LEU A 50 0.19 -5.85 -6.24
N ILE A 51 1.00 -6.89 -6.17
CA ILE A 51 1.68 -7.35 -4.96
C ILE A 51 3.14 -6.90 -5.06
N PHE A 52 3.58 -6.14 -4.06
CA PHE A 52 4.96 -5.72 -3.87
C PHE A 52 5.46 -6.41 -2.62
N ASN A 53 6.00 -7.63 -2.74
CA ASN A 53 6.57 -8.31 -1.58
C ASN A 53 8.07 -8.00 -1.47
N VAL A 54 8.44 -7.12 -0.54
CA VAL A 54 9.85 -6.77 -0.30
C VAL A 54 10.42 -7.66 0.82
N SER A 55 9.64 -7.92 1.85
CA SER A 55 10.02 -8.75 2.99
C SER A 55 8.82 -9.38 3.70
N GLY A 56 9.00 -10.62 4.16
CA GLY A 56 8.06 -11.30 5.05
C GLY A 56 6.78 -11.83 4.41
N LEU A 57 5.86 -12.26 5.28
CA LEU A 57 4.50 -12.69 4.93
C LEU A 57 3.45 -11.64 5.30
N ASP A 58 3.83 -10.58 6.03
CA ASP A 58 2.91 -9.51 6.39
C ASP A 58 2.96 -8.39 5.35
N ALA A 59 1.81 -7.81 5.05
CA ALA A 59 1.66 -6.76 4.05
C ALA A 59 0.58 -5.76 4.45
N VAL A 60 0.58 -4.59 3.82
CA VAL A 60 -0.54 -3.66 3.85
C VAL A 60 -1.29 -3.71 2.53
N GLU A 61 -2.58 -4.00 2.61
CA GLU A 61 -3.49 -3.93 1.46
C GLU A 61 -4.12 -2.55 1.38
N ILE A 62 -3.86 -1.84 0.29
CA ILE A 62 -4.46 -0.55 -0.05
C ILE A 62 -5.50 -0.78 -1.14
N LYS A 63 -6.74 -0.38 -0.86
CA LYS A 63 -7.84 -0.40 -1.83
C LYS A 63 -8.07 1.00 -2.37
N MET A 64 -8.08 1.13 -3.70
CA MET A 64 -8.32 2.39 -4.39
C MET A 64 -9.79 2.52 -4.83
N LYS A 65 -10.25 3.77 -5.03
CA LYS A 65 -11.59 4.11 -5.53
C LYS A 65 -11.86 3.50 -6.91
N ASN A 66 -10.82 3.40 -7.75
CA ASN A 66 -10.90 2.78 -9.07
C ASN A 66 -10.93 1.23 -9.06
N GLY A 67 -11.05 0.61 -7.88
CA GLY A 67 -11.10 -0.84 -7.72
C GLY A 67 -9.75 -1.55 -7.76
N LYS A 68 -8.64 -0.84 -8.01
CA LYS A 68 -7.29 -1.43 -7.95
C LYS A 68 -6.92 -1.74 -6.50
N ILE A 69 -6.32 -2.90 -6.31
CA ILE A 69 -5.81 -3.36 -5.01
C ILE A 69 -4.29 -3.42 -5.08
N TYR A 70 -3.64 -2.91 -4.04
CA TYR A 70 -2.20 -2.94 -3.89
C TYR A 70 -1.85 -3.63 -2.59
N ARG A 71 -0.96 -4.62 -2.63
CA ARG A 71 -0.43 -5.28 -1.43
C ARG A 71 1.03 -4.97 -1.28
N ILE A 72 1.43 -4.49 -0.13
CA ILE A 72 2.77 -3.99 0.14
C ILE A 72 3.36 -4.79 1.28
N GLY A 73 4.20 -5.77 0.96
CA GLY A 73 4.98 -6.54 1.92
C GLY A 73 6.04 -5.65 2.56
N THR A 74 6.06 -5.63 3.89
CA THR A 74 6.92 -4.77 4.70
C THR A 74 7.11 -5.40 6.08
N ASP A 75 8.26 -5.16 6.71
CA ASP A 75 8.55 -5.67 8.06
C ASP A 75 7.73 -4.95 9.16
N GLU A 76 7.27 -3.73 8.88
CA GLU A 76 6.50 -2.89 9.82
C GLU A 76 5.09 -2.55 9.30
N PRO A 77 4.23 -3.55 9.02
CA PRO A 77 2.94 -3.36 8.33
C PRO A 77 1.98 -2.47 9.11
N LYS A 78 1.95 -2.61 10.44
CA LYS A 78 1.09 -1.81 11.32
C LYS A 78 1.48 -0.32 11.32
N GLN A 79 2.77 -0.01 11.24
CA GLN A 79 3.21 1.39 11.17
C GLN A 79 2.81 2.01 9.83
N LEU A 80 3.01 1.28 8.74
CA LEU A 80 2.60 1.74 7.41
C LEU A 80 1.09 1.95 7.33
N GLU A 81 0.28 1.01 7.82
CA GLU A 81 -1.17 1.15 7.91
C GLU A 81 -1.58 2.42 8.67
N ARG A 82 -1.02 2.62 9.88
CA ARG A 82 -1.30 3.82 10.69
C ARG A 82 -0.92 5.11 9.98
N ALA A 83 0.25 5.16 9.34
CA ALA A 83 0.70 6.33 8.60
C ALA A 83 -0.24 6.67 7.44
N ILE A 84 -0.74 5.66 6.72
CA ILE A 84 -1.71 5.85 5.64
C ILE A 84 -3.04 6.35 6.19
N LEU A 85 -3.56 5.73 7.24
CA LEU A 85 -4.83 6.13 7.86
C LEU A 85 -4.76 7.55 8.41
N GLN A 86 -3.65 7.95 9.04
CA GLN A 86 -3.42 9.32 9.49
C GLN A 86 -3.42 10.31 8.31
N ALA A 87 -2.73 9.99 7.22
CA ALA A 87 -2.69 10.85 6.03
C ALA A 87 -4.07 11.02 5.38
N ILE A 88 -4.87 9.95 5.31
CA ILE A 88 -6.26 10.02 4.81
C ILE A 88 -7.13 10.85 5.76
N LYS A 89 -6.99 10.66 7.07
CA LYS A 89 -7.78 11.37 8.09
C LYS A 89 -7.50 12.87 8.08
N LEU A 90 -6.23 13.28 8.03
CA LEU A 90 -5.84 14.69 7.98
C LEU A 90 -6.50 15.40 6.80
N LYS A 91 -6.54 14.76 5.64
CA LYS A 91 -7.19 15.31 4.45
C LYS A 91 -8.72 15.45 4.56
N ILE A 92 -9.38 14.62 5.36
CA ILE A 92 -10.84 14.70 5.57
C ILE A 92 -11.21 15.87 6.51
N VAL A 93 -10.27 16.30 7.38
CA VAL A 93 -10.51 17.36 8.38
C VAL A 93 -10.27 18.77 7.81
N GLU A 94 -9.59 18.92 6.68
CA GLU A 94 -9.31 20.21 6.04
C GLU A 94 -10.47 20.74 5.14
N PHE A 95 -11.70 20.27 5.34
CA PHE A 95 -12.89 20.72 4.59
C PHE A 95 -13.82 21.59 5.42
#